data_AF-A0A397VM24-F1
#
_entry.id   AF-A0A397VM24-F1
#
_cell.length_a   1.000
_cell.length_b   1.000
_cell.length_c   1.000
_cell.angle_alpha   90.00
_cell.angle_beta   90.00
_cell.angle_gamma   90.00
#
_symmetry.space_group_name_H-M   'P 1'
#
loop_
_entity.id
_entity.type
_entity.pdbx_description
1 polymer ?
#
loop_
_entity_poly.entity_id
_entity_poly.type
_entity_poly.pdbx_seq_one_letter_code
_entity_poly.pdbx_strand_id
1 'polypeptide(L)'
;MAKVKSYRQIFGSNLWNDIPTKFIDPNASISSTILPPVKKITVQLPVREVHSANPFSIINYEHFAVIPSFIDHCSSFYYVTKIPYKFDLLLRGNRDGFTHEIFHRLYVIYLVPW
;
A
#
# COMPACT_ATOMS: atom_id res chain seq x y z
N MET A 1 -3.93 3.49 -25.60
CA MET A 1 -3.24 2.24 -25.21
C MET A 1 -1.75 2.38 -24.89
N ALA A 2 -1.01 3.36 -25.43
CA ALA A 2 0.44 3.47 -25.21
C ALA A 2 0.89 3.48 -23.74
N LYS A 3 0.16 4.19 -22.86
CA LYS A 3 0.46 4.26 -21.41
C LYS A 3 0.22 2.96 -20.66
N VAL A 4 -0.65 2.08 -21.16
CA VAL A 4 -1.03 0.82 -20.47
C VAL A 4 -0.10 -0.33 -20.87
N LYS A 5 0.56 -0.21 -22.04
CA LYS A 5 1.44 -1.23 -22.63
C LYS A 5 2.62 -1.64 -21.73
N SER A 6 3.18 -0.70 -20.97
CA SER A 6 4.30 -0.97 -20.04
C SER A 6 3.92 -1.92 -18.91
N TYR A 7 2.64 -1.98 -18.55
CA TYR A 7 2.13 -2.82 -17.47
C TYR A 7 1.67 -4.21 -17.94
N ARG A 8 1.87 -4.56 -19.22
CA ARG A 8 1.51 -5.86 -19.78
C ARG A 8 2.14 -7.04 -19.02
N GLN A 9 3.32 -6.87 -18.43
CA GLN A 9 3.96 -7.92 -17.62
C GLN A 9 3.22 -8.20 -16.31
N ILE A 10 2.48 -7.20 -15.79
CA ILE A 10 1.72 -7.29 -14.54
C ILE A 10 0.33 -7.87 -14.82
N PHE A 11 -0.24 -7.57 -15.99
CA PHE A 11 -1.52 -8.10 -16.41
C PHE A 11 -1.35 -9.49 -17.03
N GLY A 12 -1.98 -10.51 -16.43
CA GLY A 12 -2.06 -11.83 -17.05
C GLY A 12 -2.61 -11.76 -18.48
N SER A 13 -2.22 -12.71 -19.34
CA SER A 13 -2.55 -12.73 -20.77
C SER A 13 -4.04 -12.55 -21.05
N ASN A 14 -4.89 -13.17 -20.23
CA ASN A 14 -6.34 -13.15 -20.38
C ASN A 14 -6.88 -11.73 -20.16
N LEU A 15 -6.47 -11.08 -19.05
CA LEU A 15 -6.89 -9.73 -18.72
C LEU A 15 -6.39 -8.71 -19.76
N TRP A 16 -5.17 -8.90 -20.29
CA TRP A 16 -4.61 -8.04 -21.33
C TRP A 16 -5.45 -8.04 -22.61
N ASN A 17 -6.00 -9.18 -23.01
CA ASN A 17 -6.84 -9.31 -24.20
C ASN A 17 -8.29 -8.89 -23.94
N ASP A 18 -8.79 -9.08 -22.73
CA ASP A 18 -10.15 -8.72 -22.35
C ASP A 18 -10.36 -7.20 -22.31
N ILE A 19 -9.34 -6.41 -21.93
CA ILE A 19 -9.41 -4.93 -21.86
C ILE A 19 -9.82 -4.29 -23.21
N PRO A 20 -9.11 -4.51 -24.33
CA PRO A 20 -9.52 -3.97 -25.64
C PRO A 20 -10.88 -4.52 -26.06
N THR A 21 -11.12 -5.81 -25.84
CA THR A 21 -12.35 -6.49 -26.25
C THR A 21 -13.57 -5.85 -25.59
N LYS A 22 -13.51 -5.57 -24.28
CA LYS A 22 -14.56 -4.85 -23.55
C LYS A 22 -14.72 -3.38 -23.95
N PHE A 23 -13.65 -2.75 -24.43
CA PHE A 23 -13.71 -1.38 -24.92
C PHE A 23 -14.44 -1.29 -26.27
N ILE A 24 -14.33 -2.34 -27.10
CA ILE A 24 -14.96 -2.43 -28.42
C ILE A 24 -16.40 -2.96 -28.29
N ASP A 25 -16.59 -4.01 -27.49
CA ASP A 25 -17.88 -4.63 -27.21
C ASP A 25 -18.07 -4.77 -25.68
N PRO A 26 -18.86 -3.88 -25.07
CA PRO A 26 -19.15 -3.94 -23.63
C PRO A 26 -19.81 -5.24 -23.19
N ASN A 27 -20.47 -5.97 -24.10
CA ASN A 27 -21.21 -7.20 -23.82
C ASN A 27 -20.37 -8.48 -24.00
N ALA A 28 -19.18 -8.37 -24.59
CA ALA A 28 -18.30 -9.53 -24.81
C ALA A 28 -17.94 -10.23 -23.48
N SER A 29 -17.93 -11.56 -23.45
CA SER A 29 -17.53 -12.31 -22.27
C SER A 29 -16.04 -12.12 -21.98
N ILE A 30 -15.67 -11.95 -20.71
CA ILE A 30 -14.26 -11.94 -20.29
C ILE A 30 -13.80 -13.33 -19.86
N SER A 31 -12.53 -13.63 -20.14
CA SER A 31 -11.87 -14.88 -19.75
C SER A 31 -11.04 -14.74 -18.46
N SER A 32 -10.77 -13.50 -18.05
CA SER A 32 -10.01 -13.16 -16.85
C SER A 32 -10.80 -13.42 -15.57
N THR A 33 -10.09 -13.91 -14.55
CA THR A 33 -10.63 -14.04 -13.20
C THR A 33 -10.86 -12.65 -12.60
N ILE A 34 -12.11 -12.30 -12.33
CA ILE A 34 -12.45 -11.07 -11.63
C ILE A 34 -12.01 -11.22 -10.18
N LEU A 35 -11.07 -10.39 -9.74
CA LEU A 35 -10.71 -10.32 -8.33
C LEU A 35 -11.92 -9.83 -7.53
N PRO A 36 -12.22 -10.44 -6.37
CA PRO A 36 -13.31 -9.98 -5.54
C PRO A 36 -13.06 -8.52 -5.13
N PRO A 37 -14.12 -7.72 -4.93
CA PRO A 37 -13.98 -6.38 -4.39
C PRO A 37 -13.16 -6.42 -3.10
N VAL A 38 -12.10 -5.61 -3.03
CA VAL A 38 -11.32 -5.47 -1.79
C VAL A 38 -12.27 -4.96 -0.72
N LYS A 39 -12.59 -5.82 0.27
CA LYS A 39 -13.40 -5.42 1.41
C LYS A 39 -12.60 -4.40 2.21
N LYS A 40 -13.00 -3.12 2.14
CA LYS A 40 -12.51 -2.09 3.04
C LYS A 40 -13.03 -2.43 4.44
N ILE A 41 -12.17 -2.96 5.30
CA ILE A 41 -12.48 -3.09 6.71
C ILE A 41 -12.29 -1.69 7.30
N THR A 42 -13.39 -1.01 7.59
CA THR A 42 -13.38 0.22 8.39
C THR A 42 -13.08 -0.16 9.83
N VAL A 43 -11.80 -0.33 10.15
CA VAL A 43 -11.36 -0.42 11.55
C VAL A 43 -11.36 1.00 12.09
N GLN A 44 -12.21 1.30 13.07
CA GLN A 44 -12.12 2.54 13.81
C GLN A 44 -10.88 2.45 14.70
N LEU A 45 -9.79 3.09 14.25
CA LEU A 45 -8.54 3.14 15.02
C LEU A 45 -8.75 4.02 16.27
N PRO A 46 -8.32 3.56 17.45
CA PRO A 46 -8.40 4.36 18.66
C PRO A 46 -7.54 5.62 18.50
N VAL A 47 -8.08 6.77 18.93
CA VAL A 47 -7.35 8.03 19.01
C VAL A 47 -6.19 7.83 19.99
N ARG A 48 -4.95 7.87 19.50
CA ARG A 48 -3.75 7.79 20.35
C ARG A 48 -2.98 9.09 20.29
N GLU A 49 -2.63 9.60 21.46
CA GLU A 49 -1.82 10.81 21.61
C GLU A 49 -0.43 10.61 20.98
N VAL A 50 0.01 11.59 20.20
CA VAL A 50 1.27 11.57 19.44
C VAL A 50 2.42 11.87 20.41
N HIS A 51 2.88 10.85 21.13
CA HIS A 51 4.10 10.91 21.92
C HIS A 51 5.10 9.96 21.27
N SER A 52 5.70 10.38 20.15
CA SER A 52 6.78 9.61 19.53
C SER A 52 7.84 10.59 19.05
N ALA A 53 8.91 10.69 19.84
CA ALA A 53 10.15 11.34 19.46
C ALA A 53 10.60 10.72 18.13
N ASN A 54 10.60 11.49 17.05
CA ASN A 54 10.84 11.00 15.69
C ASN A 54 12.18 10.23 15.61
N PRO A 55 12.20 8.89 15.52
CA PRO A 55 13.45 8.14 15.45
C PRO A 55 14.08 8.19 14.05
N PHE A 56 13.46 8.91 13.12
CA PHE A 56 13.83 8.94 11.71
C PHE A 56 14.53 10.26 11.35
N SER A 57 15.76 10.17 10.81
CA SER A 57 16.47 11.34 10.27
C SER A 57 16.15 11.66 8.80
N ILE A 58 15.36 10.80 8.12
CA ILE A 58 15.07 10.89 6.68
C ILE A 58 13.68 11.48 6.42
N ILE A 59 12.73 11.26 7.33
CA ILE A 59 11.33 11.68 7.19
C ILE A 59 10.94 12.61 8.33
N ASN A 60 10.33 13.75 7.96
CA ASN A 60 9.79 14.72 8.90
C ASN A 60 8.33 14.37 9.25
N TYR A 61 7.78 14.99 10.29
CA TYR A 61 6.39 14.84 10.71
C TYR A 61 5.37 15.16 9.61
N GLU A 62 5.65 16.12 8.73
CA GLU A 62 4.81 16.41 7.56
C GLU A 62 4.68 15.20 6.62
N HIS A 63 5.75 14.42 6.45
CA HIS A 63 5.68 13.20 5.64
C HIS A 63 4.83 12.12 6.32
N PHE A 64 4.82 12.09 7.66
CA PHE A 64 3.96 11.19 8.43
C PHE A 64 2.48 11.54 8.34
N ALA A 65 2.11 12.77 7.97
CA ALA A 65 0.72 13.13 7.70
C ALA A 65 0.23 12.61 6.34
N VAL A 66 1.13 12.53 5.36
CA VAL A 66 0.82 12.12 3.98
C VAL A 66 0.52 10.63 3.90
N ILE A 67 1.39 9.78 4.44
CA ILE A 67 1.26 8.32 4.37
C ILE A 67 -0.12 7.81 4.86
N PRO A 68 -0.60 8.15 6.07
CA PRO A 68 -1.87 7.65 6.59
C PRO A 68 -3.07 8.22 5.84
N SER A 69 -3.01 9.49 5.42
CA SER A 69 -4.07 10.07 4.60
C SER A 69 -4.21 9.36 3.24
N PHE A 70 -3.11 8.86 2.70
CA PHE A 70 -3.12 8.07 1.48
C PHE A 70 -3.71 6.67 1.70
N ILE A 71 -3.37 6.02 2.81
CA ILE A 71 -3.94 4.72 3.23
C ILE A 71 -5.46 4.82 3.38
N ASP A 72 -5.92 5.87 4.07
CA ASP A 72 -7.35 6.09 4.35
C ASP A 72 -8.10 6.70 3.16
N HIS A 73 -7.41 7.01 2.06
CA HIS A 73 -7.94 7.72 0.90
C HIS A 73 -8.64 9.03 1.26
N CYS A 74 -8.09 9.77 2.24
CA CYS A 74 -8.60 11.08 2.61
C CYS A 74 -8.40 12.10 1.47
N SER A 75 -9.35 13.03 1.34
CA SER A 75 -9.25 14.13 0.37
C SER A 75 -8.21 15.18 0.79
N SER A 76 -7.90 15.27 2.08
CA SER A 76 -6.88 16.15 2.65
C SER A 76 -5.94 15.37 3.56
N PHE A 77 -4.72 15.88 3.71
CA PHE A 77 -3.74 15.30 4.63
C PHE A 77 -4.14 15.51 6.08
N TYR A 78 -3.68 14.60 6.95
CA TYR A 78 -3.84 14.78 8.38
C TYR A 78 -2.99 15.96 8.87
N TYR A 79 -3.43 16.62 9.93
CA TYR A 79 -2.52 17.51 10.66
C TYR A 79 -1.50 16.65 11.40
N VAL A 80 -0.25 17.11 11.51
CA VAL A 80 0.83 16.43 12.25
C VAL A 80 0.42 16.00 13.65
N THR A 81 -0.42 16.79 14.32
CA THR A 81 -0.92 16.53 15.68
C THR A 81 -2.08 15.54 15.76
N LYS A 82 -2.66 15.16 14.61
CA LYS A 82 -3.89 14.33 14.51
C LYS A 82 -3.69 13.07 13.67
N ILE A 83 -2.45 12.58 13.55
CA ILE A 83 -2.16 11.35 12.81
C ILE A 83 -2.65 10.15 13.66
N PRO A 84 -3.58 9.31 13.16
CA PRO A 84 -4.13 8.20 13.93
C PRO A 84 -3.24 6.96 13.97
N TYR A 85 -2.06 7.02 13.34
CA TYR A 85 -1.15 5.89 13.19
C TYR A 85 0.15 6.10 13.96
N LYS A 86 0.63 5.03 14.59
CA LYS A 86 1.99 4.95 15.10
C LYS A 86 2.84 4.17 14.10
N PHE A 87 3.91 4.80 13.62
CA PHE A 87 4.85 4.17 12.70
C PHE A 87 6.04 3.62 13.46
N ASP A 88 6.25 2.31 13.39
CA ASP A 88 7.44 1.65 13.92
C ASP A 88 8.42 1.37 12.77
N LEU A 89 9.70 1.72 12.96
CA LEU A 89 10.76 1.47 11.97
C LEU A 89 11.11 -0.02 11.97
N LEU A 90 10.65 -0.75 10.95
CA LEU A 90 10.97 -2.17 10.79
C LEU A 90 12.38 -2.39 10.24
N LEU A 91 12.75 -1.69 9.16
CA LEU A 91 14.03 -1.92 8.47
C LEU A 91 14.62 -0.58 7.99
N ARG A 92 15.93 -0.41 8.19
CA ARG A 92 16.69 0.73 7.66
C ARG A 92 17.94 0.23 6.94
N GLY A 93 18.04 0.50 5.63
CA GLY A 93 19.16 0.01 4.79
C GLY A 93 20.56 0.26 5.36
N ASN A 94 20.79 1.43 5.97
CA ASN A 94 22.08 1.76 6.59
C ASN A 94 22.38 0.97 7.88
N ARG A 95 21.34 0.61 8.66
CA ARG A 95 21.50 -0.13 9.92
C ARG A 95 21.46 -1.65 9.72
N ASP A 96 20.54 -2.08 8.86
CA ASP A 96 20.09 -3.47 8.76
C ASP A 96 20.47 -4.10 7.41
N GLY A 97 21.02 -3.35 6.45
CA GLY A 97 21.29 -3.83 5.10
C GLY A 97 20.07 -3.78 4.16
N PHE A 98 20.29 -4.10 2.89
CA PHE A 98 19.27 -4.02 1.82
C PHE A 98 19.08 -5.35 1.07
N THR A 99 19.16 -6.47 1.77
CA THR A 99 18.90 -7.79 1.18
C THR A 99 17.44 -8.21 1.41
N HIS A 100 16.85 -8.88 0.41
CA HIS A 100 15.49 -9.39 0.49
C HIS A 100 15.30 -10.37 1.67
N GLU A 101 16.32 -11.18 1.98
CA GLU A 101 16.32 -12.13 3.10
C GLU A 101 16.02 -11.46 4.44
N ILE A 102 16.60 -10.29 4.70
CA ILE A 102 16.42 -9.57 5.97
C ILE A 102 14.99 -9.04 6.08
N PHE A 103 14.44 -8.53 4.97
CA PHE A 103 13.04 -8.10 4.92
C PHE A 103 12.08 -9.27 5.21
N HIS A 104 12.29 -10.41 4.56
CA HIS A 104 11.45 -11.60 4.79
C HIS A 104 11.56 -12.11 6.23
N ARG A 105 12.76 -12.14 6.81
CA ARG A 105 12.96 -12.57 8.19
C ARG A 105 12.22 -11.67 9.19
N LEU A 106 12.30 -10.36 9.03
CA LEU A 106 11.59 -9.42 9.90
C LEU A 106 10.08 -9.58 9.73
N TYR A 107 9.58 -9.65 8.50
CA TYR A 107 8.15 -9.81 8.24
C TYR A 107 7.55 -11.05 8.90
N VAL A 108 8.28 -12.18 8.87
CA VAL A 108 7.85 -13.43 9.52
C VAL A 108 7.82 -13.29 11.05
N ILE A 109 8.78 -12.60 11.66
CA ILE A 109 8.84 -12.42 13.12
C ILE A 109 7.68 -11.54 13.64
N TYR A 110 7.22 -10.55 12.88
CA TYR A 110 6.15 -9.64 13.31
C TYR A 110 4.72 -10.15 13.04
N LEU A 111 4.55 -11.23 12.26
CA LEU A 111 3.23 -11.78 11.89
C LEU A 111 2.95 -13.20 12.38
N VAL A 112 3.92 -13.88 13.01
CA VAL A 112 3.67 -15.12 13.72
C VAL A 112 3.54 -14.79 15.21
N PRO A 113 2.31 -14.59 15.72
CA PRO A 113 2.09 -14.57 17.15
C PRO A 113 2.38 -15.98 17.68
N TRP A 114 3.06 -16.06 18.83
CA TRP A 114 3.03 -17.26 19.67
C TRP A 114 1.59 -17.66 19.98
#